data_AF-A0A353HV48-F1
#
_entry.id   AF-A0A353HV48-F1
#
_cell.length_a   1.000
_cell.length_b   1.000
_cell.length_c   1.000
_cell.angle_alpha   90.00
_cell.angle_beta   90.00
_cell.angle_gamma   90.00
#
_symmetry.space_group_name_H-M   'P 1'
#
loop_
_entity.id
_entity.type
_entity.pdbx_description
1 polymer ?
#
loop_
_entity_poly.entity_id
_entity_poly.type
_entity_poly.pdbx_seq_one_letter_code
_entity_poly.pdbx_strand_id
1 'polypeptide(L)' 'MSITADDVKTALSKLVDPNTGKDFVSSKSVKNIQIEGADVAFDLELGYP' A
#
# COMPACT_ATOMS: atom_id res chain seq x y z
N MET A 1 -0.82 7.98 19.61
CA MET A 1 -1.51 7.94 18.30
C MET A 1 -1.19 6.61 17.70
N SER A 2 -2.22 5.83 17.32
CA SER A 2 -2.03 4.50 16.75
C SER A 2 -2.09 4.61 15.24
N ILE A 3 -1.16 3.97 14.54
CA ILE A 3 -1.20 3.88 13.07
C ILE A 3 -2.38 2.97 12.70
N THR A 4 -3.18 3.40 11.72
CA THR A 4 -4.29 2.60 11.20
C THR A 4 -4.02 2.14 9.78
N ALA A 5 -4.74 1.10 9.34
CA ALA A 5 -4.63 0.61 7.96
C ALA A 5 -5.05 1.68 6.94
N ASP A 6 -5.89 2.63 7.33
CA ASP A 6 -6.32 3.75 6.49
C ASP A 6 -5.21 4.78 6.31
N ASP A 7 -4.41 5.03 7.35
CA ASP A 7 -3.22 5.88 7.28
C ASP A 7 -2.19 5.29 6.29
N VAL A 8 -1.97 3.98 6.38
CA VAL A 8 -1.06 3.25 5.47
C VAL A 8 -1.57 3.32 4.03
N LYS A 9 -2.87 3.07 3.80
CA LYS A 9 -3.46 3.20 2.45
C LYS A 9 -3.37 4.63 1.93
N THR A 10 -3.62 5.63 2.76
CA THR A 10 -3.52 7.05 2.39
C THR A 10 -2.09 7.45 2.02
N ALA A 11 -1.09 6.85 2.66
CA ALA A 11 0.30 7.04 2.28
C ALA A 11 0.62 6.35 0.95
N LEU A 12 0.20 5.09 0.78
CA LEU A 12 0.46 4.29 -0.43
C LEU A 12 -0.30 4.80 -1.66
N SER A 13 -1.45 5.46 -1.50
CA SER A 13 -2.21 6.04 -2.63
C SER A 13 -1.51 7.25 -3.27
N LYS A 14 -0.52 7.83 -2.59
CA LYS A 14 0.32 8.91 -3.15
C LYS A 14 1.46 8.38 -4.01
N LEU A 15 1.73 7.07 -3.95
CA LEU A 15 2.78 6.42 -4.71
C LEU A 15 2.19 5.85 -6.01
N VAL A 16 2.61 6.43 -7.12
CA VAL A 16 2.19 6.04 -8.47
C VAL A 16 3.18 5.03 -9.03
N ASP A 17 2.67 3.93 -9.55
CA ASP A 17 3.44 2.93 -10.28
C ASP A 17 3.86 3.50 -11.65
N PRO A 18 5.17 3.60 -11.96
CA PRO A 18 5.65 4.13 -13.22
C PRO A 18 5.26 3.27 -14.43
N ASN A 19 4.97 1.98 -14.24
CA ASN A 19 4.63 1.07 -15.33
C ASN A 19 3.16 1.20 -15.76
N THR A 20 2.26 1.51 -14.82
CA THR A 20 0.82 1.56 -15.07
C THR A 20 0.22 2.96 -14.99
N GLY A 21 0.95 3.93 -14.41
CA GLY A 21 0.48 5.29 -14.19
C GLY A 21 -0.64 5.40 -13.15
N LYS A 22 -0.90 4.34 -12.37
CA LYS A 22 -1.90 4.29 -11.31
C LYS A 22 -1.24 4.14 -9.94
N ASP A 23 -1.90 4.61 -8.89
CA ASP A 23 -1.40 4.36 -7.54
C ASP A 23 -1.64 2.90 -7.11
N PHE A 24 -0.80 2.43 -6.19
CA PHE A 24 -0.80 1.04 -5.74
C PHE A 24 -2.08 0.62 -5.00
N VAL A 25 -2.86 1.59 -4.49
CA VAL A 25 -4.13 1.33 -3.82
C VAL A 25 -5.25 1.19 -4.85
N SER A 26 -5.33 2.08 -5.82
CA SER A 26 -6.31 2.03 -6.92
C SER A 26 -6.07 0.84 -7.85
N SER A 27 -4.81 0.42 -8.05
CA SER A 27 -4.48 -0.80 -8.79
C SER A 27 -4.80 -2.08 -8.01
N LYS A 28 -5.16 -1.97 -6.72
CA LYS A 28 -5.36 -3.09 -5.79
C LYS A 28 -4.13 -3.99 -5.64
N SER A 29 -2.94 -3.42 -5.83
CA SER A 29 -1.64 -4.10 -5.69
C SER A 29 -1.24 -4.32 -4.23
N VAL A 30 -1.71 -3.47 -3.31
CA VAL A 30 -1.42 -3.62 -1.87
C VAL A 30 -2.32 -4.69 -1.25
N LYS A 31 -1.71 -5.66 -0.56
CA LYS A 31 -2.36 -6.79 0.12
C LYS A 31 -1.86 -6.92 1.54
N ASN A 32 -2.62 -7.64 2.38
CA ASN A 32 -2.17 -8.12 3.69
C ASN A 32 -1.53 -7.04 4.59
N ILE A 33 -2.19 -5.89 4.73
CA ILE A 33 -1.69 -4.81 5.61
C ILE A 33 -1.80 -5.28 7.07
N GLN A 34 -0.67 -5.36 7.75
CA GLN A 34 -0.52 -5.72 9.15
C GLN A 34 0.15 -4.56 9.90
N ILE A 35 -0.35 -4.27 11.10
CA ILE A 35 0.14 -3.17 11.93
C ILE A 35 0.36 -3.72 13.33
N GLU A 36 1.60 -3.65 13.80
CA GLU A 36 2.01 -4.08 15.12
C GLU A 36 2.66 -2.90 15.86
N GLY A 37 1.82 -2.10 16.53
CA GLY A 37 2.26 -0.89 17.21
C GLY A 37 2.79 0.18 16.24
N ALA A 38 4.11 0.23 16.06
CA ALA A 38 4.79 1.11 15.13
C ALA A 38 5.32 0.40 13.87
N ASP A 39 5.29 -0.94 13.86
CA ASP A 39 5.72 -1.76 12.74
C ASP A 39 4.57 -1.94 11.75
N VAL A 40 4.86 -1.74 10.46
CA VAL A 40 3.88 -1.88 9.38
C VAL A 40 4.45 -2.82 8.34
N ALA A 41 3.70 -3.89 8.06
CA ALA A 41 4.01 -4.85 7.01
C ALA A 41 2.86 -4.91 6.00
N PHE A 42 3.18 -5.06 4.73
CA PHE A 42 2.20 -5.28 3.66
C PHE A 42 2.89 -5.98 2.49
N ASP A 43 2.07 -6.66 1.70
CA ASP A 43 2.51 -7.30 0.46
C ASP A 43 2.15 -6.39 -0.71
N LEU A 44 3.08 -6.23 -1.66
CA LEU A 44 2.85 -5.47 -2.89
C LEU A 44 2.97 -6.40 -4.10
N GLU A 45 1.83 -6.73 -4.70
CA GLU A 45 1.76 -7.57 -5.88
C GLU A 45 1.74 -6.70 -7.15
N LEU A 46 2.77 -6.88 -7.97
CA LEU A 46 2.91 -6.20 -9.24
C LEU A 46 2.51 -7.18 -10.35
N GLY A 47 1.47 -6.82 -11.10
CA GLY A 47 0.89 -7.66 -12.16
C GLY A 47 1.70 -7.68 -13.45
N TYR A 48 3.00 -7.41 -13.39
CA TYR A 48 3.92 -7.40 -14.53
C TYR A 48 5.10 -8.33 -14.27
N PRO A 49 5.58 -9.04 -15.30
CA PRO A 49 6.69 -9.98 -15.20
C PRO A 49 8.04 -9.31 -14.93
#